data_AF-A0A3C2ACC7-F1
#
_entry.id   AF-A0A3C2ACC7-F1
#
_cell.length_a   1.000
_cell.length_b   1.000
_cell.length_c   1.000
_cell.angle_alpha   90.00
_cell.angle_beta   90.00
_cell.angle_gamma   90.00
#
_symmetry.space_group_name_H-M   'P 1'
#
loop_
_entity.id
_entity.type
_entity.pdbx_description
1 polymer ?
#
loop_
_entity_poly.entity_id
_entity_poly.type
_entity_poly.pdbx_seq_one_letter_code
_entity_poly.pdbx_strand_id
1 'polypeptide(L)'
;VIYVATAPKSNSAITTIDKAIHDIEKDGKSFPVPVHLKDSHYRDASKYGFGKNYKYPHEFPGHYVEQNYLPDELKGRIYYEPDGQGKEAEIKERLEKIRKKT
;
A
#
# COMPACT_ATOMS: atom_id res chain seq x y z
N VAL A 1 -3.79 4.53 31.62
CA VAL A 1 -3.52 3.08 31.81
C VAL A 1 -4.76 2.23 31.54
N ILE A 2 -5.87 2.41 32.27
CA ILE A 2 -7.07 1.57 32.14
C ILE A 2 -7.57 1.46 30.70
N TYR A 3 -7.73 2.59 29.98
CA TYR A 3 -8.21 2.58 28.58
C TYR A 3 -7.35 1.72 27.64
N VAL A 4 -6.02 1.90 27.67
CA VAL A 4 -5.11 1.12 26.82
C VAL A 4 -5.08 -0.33 27.27
N ALA A 5 -5.14 -0.60 28.59
CA ALA A 5 -5.15 -1.96 29.13
C ALA A 5 -6.40 -2.75 28.69
N THR A 6 -7.56 -2.11 28.61
CA THR A 6 -8.83 -2.74 28.22
C THR A 6 -9.15 -2.66 26.73
N ALA A 7 -8.42 -1.88 25.94
CA ALA A 7 -8.64 -1.80 24.49
C ALA A 7 -8.32 -3.13 23.77
N PRO A 8 -8.96 -3.41 22.61
CA PRO A 8 -8.49 -4.44 21.68
C PRO A 8 -7.02 -4.18 21.31
N LYS A 9 -6.21 -5.23 21.23
CA LYS A 9 -4.78 -5.14 20.92
C LYS A 9 -4.52 -5.62 19.52
N SER A 10 -3.62 -4.92 18.83
CA SER A 10 -3.08 -5.34 17.55
C SER A 10 -1.68 -4.75 17.38
N ASN A 11 -0.73 -5.57 16.98
CA ASN A 11 0.61 -5.15 16.54
C ASN A 11 0.77 -5.27 15.01
N SER A 12 -0.33 -5.46 14.27
CA SER A 12 -0.30 -5.69 12.82
C SER A 12 0.40 -4.54 12.08
N ALA A 13 0.15 -3.29 12.48
CA ALA A 13 0.75 -2.11 11.86
C ALA A 13 2.27 -2.05 12.06
N ILE A 14 2.77 -2.27 13.28
CA ILE A 14 4.20 -2.19 13.57
C ILE A 14 4.96 -3.34 12.88
N THR A 15 4.44 -4.56 12.97
CA THR A 15 5.05 -5.73 12.30
C THR A 15 5.04 -5.61 10.78
N THR A 16 4.04 -4.93 10.20
CA THR A 16 4.00 -4.59 8.76
C THR A 16 5.12 -3.66 8.37
N ILE A 17 5.34 -2.61 9.15
CA ILE A 17 6.43 -1.64 8.92
C ILE A 17 7.77 -2.34 9.05
N ASP A 18 7.96 -3.15 10.09
CA ASP A 18 9.21 -3.90 10.32
C ASP A 18 9.51 -4.85 9.15
N LYS A 19 8.50 -5.54 8.61
CA LYS A 19 8.66 -6.39 7.42
C LYS A 19 9.09 -5.59 6.18
N ALA A 20 8.50 -4.41 5.95
CA ALA A 20 8.86 -3.56 4.83
C ALA A 20 10.29 -2.98 4.97
N ILE A 21 10.67 -2.56 6.18
CA ILE A 21 12.03 -2.10 6.49
C ILE A 21 13.03 -3.24 6.29
N HIS A 22 12.73 -4.45 6.77
CA HIS A 22 13.59 -5.62 6.60
C HIS A 22 13.84 -5.95 5.14
N ASP A 23 12.79 -5.94 4.32
CA ASP A 23 12.90 -6.17 2.87
C ASP A 23 13.88 -5.17 2.21
N ILE A 24 13.87 -3.92 2.65
CA ILE A 24 14.76 -2.88 2.12
C ILE A 24 16.19 -3.06 2.64
N GLU A 25 16.36 -3.13 3.96
CA GLU A 25 17.67 -3.04 4.62
C GLU A 25 18.46 -4.35 4.61
N LYS A 26 17.76 -5.49 4.66
CA LYS A 26 18.38 -6.82 4.78
C LYS A 26 18.36 -7.58 3.47
N ASP A 27 17.25 -7.52 2.75
CA ASP A 27 17.09 -8.24 1.50
C ASP A 27 17.46 -7.40 0.27
N GLY A 28 17.71 -6.09 0.44
CA GLY A 28 18.08 -5.19 -0.65
C GLY A 28 16.96 -4.96 -1.68
N LYS A 29 15.70 -5.18 -1.31
CA LYS A 29 14.51 -4.98 -2.17
C LYS A 29 14.17 -3.51 -2.35
N SER A 30 15.14 -2.74 -2.83
CA SER A 30 15.03 -1.31 -3.13
C SER A 30 14.98 -1.12 -4.64
N PHE A 31 13.77 -0.98 -5.16
CA PHE A 31 13.49 -0.88 -6.59
C PHE A 31 13.00 0.53 -6.95
N PRO A 32 13.16 0.97 -8.21
CA PRO A 32 12.68 2.28 -8.63
C PRO A 32 11.16 2.40 -8.52
N VAL A 33 10.69 3.61 -8.25
CA VAL A 33 9.26 3.94 -8.25
C VAL A 33 8.66 3.66 -9.64
N PRO A 34 7.48 3.01 -9.75
CA PRO A 34 6.79 2.83 -11.03
C PRO A 34 6.58 4.14 -11.79
N VAL A 35 6.74 4.12 -13.11
CA VAL A 35 6.73 5.34 -13.95
C VAL A 35 5.45 6.16 -13.80
N HIS A 36 4.29 5.49 -13.73
CA HIS A 36 2.99 6.15 -13.53
C HIS A 36 2.80 6.75 -12.13
N LEU A 37 3.68 6.47 -11.17
CA LEU A 37 3.67 7.07 -9.83
C LEU A 37 4.74 8.14 -9.63
N LYS A 38 5.66 8.31 -10.59
CA LYS A 38 6.67 9.38 -10.54
C LYS A 38 6.03 10.74 -10.76
N ASP A 39 6.57 11.75 -10.09
CA ASP A 39 6.10 13.13 -10.23
C ASP A 39 6.19 13.60 -11.69
N SER A 40 5.10 14.19 -12.17
CA SER A 40 4.93 14.71 -13.53
C SER A 40 5.05 16.23 -13.63
N HIS A 41 5.20 16.95 -12.52
CA HIS A 41 5.08 18.42 -12.50
C HIS A 41 6.35 19.17 -12.93
N TYR A 42 7.49 18.49 -13.07
CA TYR A 42 8.73 19.14 -13.45
C TYR A 42 8.97 19.08 -14.98
N ARG A 43 9.68 20.08 -15.51
CA ARG A 43 9.77 20.40 -16.96
C ARG A 43 10.12 19.21 -17.86
N ASP A 44 11.01 18.34 -17.42
CA ASP A 44 11.51 17.21 -18.23
C ASP A 44 10.75 15.90 -17.95
N ALA A 45 9.76 15.89 -17.06
CA ALA A 45 9.00 14.67 -16.69
C ALA A 45 8.31 14.02 -17.89
N SER A 46 7.75 14.83 -18.78
CA SER A 46 7.08 14.37 -20.01
C SER A 46 8.04 13.66 -20.96
N LYS A 47 9.32 14.08 -21.02
CA LYS A 47 10.35 13.43 -21.84
C LYS A 47 10.66 12.02 -21.35
N TYR A 48 10.63 11.82 -20.03
CA TYR A 48 10.85 10.51 -19.41
C TYR A 48 9.56 9.69 -19.25
N GLY A 49 8.41 10.23 -19.67
CA GLY A 49 7.11 9.58 -19.54
C GLY A 49 6.61 9.45 -18.10
N PHE A 50 7.12 10.25 -17.16
CA PHE A 50 6.73 10.15 -15.74
C PHE A 50 5.29 10.62 -15.53
N GLY A 51 4.56 9.91 -14.67
CA GLY A 51 3.13 10.10 -14.44
C GLY A 51 2.24 9.66 -15.60
N LYS A 52 2.80 9.20 -16.73
CA LYS A 52 2.01 8.68 -17.84
C LYS A 52 1.24 7.44 -17.39
N ASN A 53 -0.03 7.36 -17.78
CA ASN A 53 -0.97 6.28 -17.42
C ASN A 53 -1.30 6.19 -15.93
N TYR A 54 -0.99 7.21 -15.12
CA TYR A 54 -1.52 7.31 -13.77
C TYR A 54 -3.05 7.34 -13.81
N LYS A 55 -3.69 6.42 -13.10
CA LYS A 55 -5.14 6.41 -12.90
C LYS A 55 -5.44 7.14 -11.60
N TYR A 56 -6.14 8.27 -11.71
CA TYR A 56 -6.54 9.06 -10.54
C TYR A 56 -7.74 8.38 -9.84
N PRO A 57 -7.59 7.82 -8.62
CA PRO A 57 -8.62 6.95 -8.03
C PRO A 57 -9.99 7.62 -7.89
N HIS A 58 -10.04 8.94 -7.71
CA HIS A 58 -11.28 9.67 -7.51
C HIS A 58 -12.19 9.71 -8.74
N GLU A 59 -11.67 9.43 -9.94
CA GLU A 59 -12.45 9.33 -11.18
C GLU A 59 -13.13 7.97 -11.36
N PHE A 60 -12.83 6.99 -10.51
CA PHE A 60 -13.35 5.63 -10.61
C PHE A 60 -14.47 5.37 -9.59
N PRO A 61 -15.46 4.50 -9.92
CA PRO A 61 -16.53 4.14 -9.00
C PRO A 61 -16.01 3.62 -7.64
N GLY A 62 -16.54 4.18 -6.55
CA GLY A 62 -16.10 3.84 -5.19
C GLY A 62 -14.69 4.36 -4.85
N HIS A 63 -14.16 5.30 -5.63
CA HIS A 63 -12.83 5.90 -5.47
C HIS A 63 -11.69 4.86 -5.44
N TYR A 64 -11.86 3.79 -6.21
CA TYR A 64 -10.90 2.70 -6.29
C TYR A 64 -10.65 2.31 -7.74
N VAL A 65 -9.37 2.12 -8.05
CA VAL A 65 -8.93 1.64 -9.36
C VAL A 65 -7.81 0.62 -9.18
N GLU A 66 -7.90 -0.46 -9.95
CA GLU A 66 -6.82 -1.44 -10.02
C GLU A 66 -5.62 -0.80 -10.77
N GLN A 67 -4.54 -0.64 -10.02
CA GLN A 67 -3.28 -0.05 -10.46
C GLN A 67 -2.15 -0.65 -9.61
N ASN A 68 -1.00 -0.94 -10.22
CA ASN A 68 0.16 -1.38 -9.46
C ASN A 68 0.72 -0.22 -8.64
N TYR A 69 0.88 -0.40 -7.32
CA TYR A 69 1.46 0.62 -6.44
C TYR A 69 2.85 0.26 -5.92
N LEU A 70 3.20 -1.03 -5.98
CA LEU A 70 4.55 -1.50 -5.69
C LEU A 70 5.36 -1.58 -6.99
N PRO A 71 6.70 -1.59 -6.91
CA PRO A 71 7.55 -2.02 -8.01
C PRO A 71 7.13 -3.41 -8.53
N ASP A 72 7.34 -3.68 -9.82
CA ASP A 72 6.93 -4.95 -10.43
C ASP A 72 7.61 -6.16 -9.78
N GLU A 73 8.82 -5.97 -9.26
CA GLU A 73 9.60 -6.97 -8.52
C GLU A 73 8.96 -7.35 -7.17
N LEU A 74 8.10 -6.49 -6.62
CA LEU A 74 7.35 -6.71 -5.38
C LEU A 74 5.88 -7.02 -5.64
N LYS A 75 5.50 -7.30 -6.89
CA LYS A 75 4.11 -7.60 -7.24
C LYS A 75 3.61 -8.82 -6.44
N GLY A 76 2.45 -8.66 -5.81
CA GLY A 76 1.85 -9.70 -4.96
C GLY A 76 2.40 -9.75 -3.53
N ARG A 77 3.40 -8.93 -3.17
CA ARG A 77 3.87 -8.82 -1.79
C ARG A 77 2.78 -8.18 -0.93
N ILE A 78 2.40 -8.88 0.14
CA ILE A 78 1.43 -8.41 1.14
C ILE A 78 2.17 -8.22 2.45
N TYR A 79 2.26 -6.99 2.93
CA TYR A 79 2.85 -6.68 4.24
C TYR A 79 1.79 -6.64 5.34
N TYR A 80 0.66 -5.97 5.05
CA TYR A 80 -0.38 -5.69 6.02
C TYR A 80 -1.45 -6.77 6.05
N GLU A 81 -1.51 -7.46 7.19
CA GLU A 81 -2.49 -8.48 7.51
C GLU A 81 -3.17 -8.08 8.83
N PRO A 82 -4.33 -7.40 8.78
CA PRO A 82 -5.05 -7.02 9.99
C PRO A 82 -5.46 -8.26 10.78
N ASP A 83 -5.27 -8.22 12.09
CA ASP A 83 -5.66 -9.29 13.02
C ASP A 83 -7.19 -9.38 13.10
N GLY A 84 -7.87 -8.24 12.94
CA GLY A 84 -9.33 -8.14 12.95
C GLY A 84 -9.89 -7.78 14.33
N GLN A 85 -9.04 -7.47 15.30
CA GLN A 85 -9.46 -7.01 16.63
C GLN A 85 -9.98 -5.56 16.59
N GLY A 86 -11.11 -5.32 17.26
CA GLY A 86 -11.72 -3.98 17.33
C GLY A 86 -12.00 -3.40 15.94
N LYS A 87 -11.46 -2.21 15.67
CA LYS A 87 -11.66 -1.51 14.39
C LYS A 87 -11.00 -2.21 13.19
N GLU A 88 -10.05 -3.12 13.43
CA GLU A 88 -9.42 -3.84 12.32
C GLU A 88 -10.36 -4.81 11.61
N ALA A 89 -11.47 -5.23 12.22
CA ALA A 89 -12.46 -6.09 11.56
C ALA A 89 -12.99 -5.45 10.27
N GLU A 90 -13.40 -4.18 10.34
CA GLU A 90 -13.89 -3.42 9.18
C GLU A 90 -12.79 -3.20 8.14
N ILE A 91 -11.55 -2.96 8.59
CA ILE A 91 -10.39 -2.80 7.71
C ILE A 91 -10.12 -4.10 6.96
N LYS A 92 -10.14 -5.24 7.66
CA LYS A 92 -9.93 -6.58 7.11
C LYS A 92 -10.98 -6.89 6.05
N GLU A 93 -12.26 -6.69 6.36
CA GLU A 93 -13.35 -6.92 5.41
C GLU A 93 -13.20 -6.04 4.15
N ARG A 94 -12.86 -4.75 4.33
CA ARG A 94 -12.61 -3.84 3.20
C ARG A 94 -11.44 -4.30 2.34
N LEU A 95 -10.33 -4.72 2.95
CA LEU A 95 -9.16 -5.21 2.22
C LEU A 95 -9.44 -6.52 1.50
N GLU A 96 -10.21 -7.43 2.08
CA GLU A 96 -10.65 -8.67 1.40
C GLU A 96 -11.52 -8.36 0.18
N LYS A 97 -12.46 -7.42 0.29
CA LYS A 97 -13.27 -6.96 -0.85
C LYS A 97 -12.41 -6.35 -1.95
N ILE A 98 -11.40 -5.57 -1.60
CA ILE A 98 -10.46 -4.97 -2.56
C ILE A 98 -9.62 -6.07 -3.24
N ARG A 99 -9.04 -7.00 -2.47
CA ARG A 99 -8.21 -8.11 -2.97
C ARG A 99 -8.96 -9.06 -3.89
N LYS A 100 -10.27 -9.24 -3.71
CA LYS A 100 -11.12 -10.04 -4.62
C LYS A 100 -11.41 -9.36 -5.96
N LYS A 101 -11.20 -8.04 -6.07
CA LYS A 101 -11.41 -7.28 -7.31
C LYS A 101 -10.16 -7.21 -8.19
N THR A 102 -9.01 -7.60 -7.65
CA THR A 102 -7.68 -7.67 -8.29
C THR A 102 -7.39 -9.12 -8.64
#